data_AF-A0A3L6Q782-F1
#
_entry.id   AF-A0A3L6Q782-F1
#
_cell.length_a   1.000
_cell.length_b   1.000
_cell.length_c   1.000
_cell.angle_alpha   90.00
_cell.angle_beta   90.00
_cell.angle_gamma   90.00
#
_symmetry.space_group_name_H-M   'P 1'
#
loop_
_entity.id
_entity.type
_entity.pdbx_description
1 polymer ?
#
loop_
_entity_poly.entity_id
_entity_poly.type
_entity_poly.pdbx_seq_one_letter_code
_entity_poly.pdbx_strand_id
1 'polypeptide(L)'
;RDWDHSTKSPSFSARDHGPKPSEVYGFVGSITTVIATAVYLAWAYTPEPVLRSLGITYYPSKYWALAVPSFVIVAVALSMAIYMGLNFVATPPPTSFSTIIDENSRERMTFSPAMEEEMPIEPISDISIDQINDLMFGGR
;
A
#
# COMPACT_ATOMS: atom_id res chain seq x y z
N ARG A 1 15.57 46.28 36.32
CA ARG A 1 15.31 44.83 36.07
C ARG A 1 14.60 44.81 34.76
N ASP A 2 15.41 44.75 33.71
CA ASP A 2 15.09 45.31 32.41
C ASP A 2 14.66 44.14 31.53
N TRP A 3 13.43 44.24 31.03
CA TRP A 3 12.85 43.28 30.10
C TRP A 3 13.32 43.64 28.70
N ASP A 4 14.24 42.84 28.14
CA ASP A 4 14.34 42.71 26.68
C ASP A 4 15.08 41.43 26.27
N HIS A 5 14.31 40.45 25.78
CA HIS A 5 14.83 39.43 24.89
C HIS A 5 13.89 39.32 23.69
N SER A 6 14.04 40.29 22.78
CA SER A 6 13.80 40.07 21.36
C SER A 6 14.72 38.95 20.86
N THR A 7 14.19 37.73 20.77
CA THR A 7 14.80 36.64 20.01
C THR A 7 13.79 36.04 19.06
N LYS A 8 13.78 36.62 17.86
CA LYS A 8 13.52 36.01 16.55
C LYS A 8 12.54 34.83 16.58
N SER A 9 11.29 35.12 16.24
CA SER A 9 10.43 34.16 15.55
C SER A 9 11.26 33.43 14.50
N PRO A 10 11.25 32.08 14.43
CA PRO A 10 11.79 31.42 13.27
C PRO A 10 10.90 31.87 12.13
N SER A 11 11.39 32.81 11.30
CA SER A 11 10.94 32.88 9.93
C SER A 11 11.09 31.45 9.45
N PHE A 12 9.97 30.75 9.27
CA PHE A 12 9.97 29.48 8.58
C PHE A 12 10.34 29.85 7.16
N SER A 13 11.65 29.94 6.98
CA SER A 13 12.36 30.30 5.78
C SER A 13 11.61 29.64 4.66
N ALA A 14 11.25 30.44 3.65
CA ALA A 14 10.87 29.97 2.34
C ALA A 14 11.70 28.72 2.09
N ARG A 15 11.02 27.58 2.22
CA ARG A 15 11.61 26.29 1.97
C ARG A 15 11.74 26.28 0.47
N ASP A 16 12.88 26.75 -0.02
CA ASP A 16 13.35 26.54 -1.37
C ASP A 16 13.56 25.04 -1.52
N HIS A 17 12.44 24.31 -1.60
CA HIS A 17 12.39 22.89 -1.85
C HIS A 17 12.12 22.80 -3.34
N GLY A 18 13.19 22.87 -4.12
CA GLY A 18 13.17 22.33 -5.47
C GLY A 18 12.61 20.91 -5.44
N PRO A 19 12.07 20.41 -6.57
CA PRO A 19 11.44 19.10 -6.63
C PRO A 19 12.30 18.05 -5.93
N LYS A 20 11.70 17.26 -5.04
CA LYS A 20 12.46 16.21 -4.36
C LYS A 20 13.03 15.29 -5.44
N PRO A 21 14.27 14.78 -5.31
CA PRO A 21 14.85 13.91 -6.33
C PRO A 21 13.92 12.77 -6.77
N SER A 22 13.14 12.21 -5.84
CA SER A 22 12.12 11.19 -6.11
C SER A 22 10.99 11.64 -7.04
N GLU A 23 10.56 12.90 -6.95
CA GLU A 23 9.51 13.47 -7.82
C GLU A 23 10.03 13.62 -9.26
N VAL A 24 11.29 14.03 -9.41
CA VAL A 24 11.96 14.14 -10.72
C VAL A 24 12.14 12.76 -11.35
N TYR A 25 12.64 11.77 -10.60
CA TYR A 25 12.79 10.41 -11.11
C TYR A 25 11.45 9.77 -11.48
N GLY A 26 10.40 10.02 -10.69
CA GLY A 26 9.05 9.56 -11.01
C GLY A 26 8.51 10.17 -12.30
N PHE A 27 8.69 11.48 -12.49
CA PHE A 27 8.26 12.18 -13.71
C PHE A 27 9.01 11.70 -14.96
N VAL A 28 10.34 11.66 -14.90
CA VAL A 28 11.18 11.18 -16.01
C VAL A 28 10.85 9.72 -16.30
N GLY A 29 10.76 8.89 -15.26
CA GLY A 29 10.39 7.48 -15.39
C GLY A 29 9.02 7.30 -16.04
N SER A 30 8.01 8.10 -15.68
CA SER A 30 6.68 8.04 -16.27
C SER A 30 6.67 8.40 -17.76
N ILE A 31 7.41 9.43 -18.18
CA ILE A 31 7.50 9.78 -19.60
C ILE A 31 8.26 8.69 -20.37
N THR A 32 9.39 8.23 -19.81
CA THR A 32 10.21 7.18 -20.42
C THR A 32 9.42 5.88 -20.58
N THR A 33 8.62 5.46 -19.59
CA THR A 33 7.80 4.25 -19.69
C THR A 33 6.73 4.39 -20.77
N VAL A 34 6.02 5.52 -20.84
CA VAL A 34 5.01 5.76 -21.89
C VAL A 34 5.64 5.68 -23.29
N ILE A 35 6.77 6.36 -23.52
CA ILE A 35 7.47 6.34 -24.81
C ILE A 35 7.97 4.93 -25.12
N ALA A 36 8.61 4.26 -24.16
CA ALA A 36 9.13 2.91 -24.35
C ALA A 36 8.01 1.91 -24.67
N THR A 37 6.86 2.00 -23.99
CA THR A 37 5.68 1.17 -24.28
C THR A 37 5.12 1.46 -25.67
N ALA A 38 5.03 2.72 -26.08
CA ALA A 38 4.55 3.07 -27.42
C ALA A 38 5.48 2.49 -28.52
N VAL A 39 6.79 2.63 -28.35
CA VAL A 39 7.79 2.04 -29.27
C VAL A 39 7.71 0.51 -29.26
N TYR A 40 7.56 -0.10 -28.09
CA TYR A 40 7.41 -1.56 -27.96
C TYR A 40 6.17 -2.08 -28.69
N LEU A 41 5.02 -1.42 -28.54
CA LEU A 41 3.78 -1.81 -29.22
C LEU A 41 3.89 -1.57 -30.73
N ALA A 42 4.42 -0.44 -31.16
CA ALA A 42 4.67 -0.17 -32.57
C ALA A 42 5.56 -1.24 -33.19
N TRP A 43 6.67 -1.58 -32.52
CA TRP A 43 7.53 -2.69 -32.93
C TRP A 43 6.79 -4.02 -32.94
N ALA A 44 6.02 -4.35 -31.90
CA ALA A 44 5.32 -5.64 -31.78
C ALA A 44 4.32 -5.86 -32.93
N TYR A 45 3.47 -4.87 -33.22
CA TYR A 45 2.39 -4.97 -34.22
C TYR A 45 2.82 -4.70 -35.67
N THR A 46 3.96 -4.06 -35.91
CA THR A 46 4.43 -3.81 -37.28
C THR A 46 4.91 -5.11 -37.92
N PRO A 47 4.39 -5.52 -39.10
CA PRO A 47 4.81 -6.75 -39.76
C PRO A 47 6.25 -6.65 -40.28
N GLU A 48 6.96 -7.78 -40.35
CA GLU A 48 8.38 -7.82 -40.72
C GLU A 48 8.73 -7.16 -42.06
N PRO A 49 7.93 -7.29 -43.15
CA PRO A 49 8.27 -6.65 -44.42
C PRO A 49 8.38 -5.12 -44.31
N VAL A 50 7.56 -4.51 -43.46
CA VAL A 50 7.57 -3.06 -43.21
C VAL A 50 8.78 -2.67 -42.38
N LEU A 51 9.16 -3.47 -41.38
CA LEU A 51 10.39 -3.22 -40.62
C LEU A 51 11.64 -3.31 -41.51
N ARG A 52 11.66 -4.28 -42.42
CA ARG A 52 12.75 -4.44 -43.40
C ARG A 52 12.80 -3.30 -44.41
N SER A 53 11.66 -2.78 -44.88
CA SER A 53 11.63 -1.63 -45.79
C SER A 53 12.07 -0.32 -45.10
N LEU A 54 11.86 -0.20 -43.78
CA LEU A 54 12.39 0.88 -42.95
C LEU A 54 13.90 0.72 -42.64
N GLY A 55 14.55 -0.35 -43.10
CA GLY A 55 15.97 -0.62 -42.85
C GLY A 55 16.25 -1.24 -41.47
N ILE A 56 15.23 -1.60 -40.71
CA ILE A 56 15.36 -2.21 -39.38
C ILE A 56 15.46 -3.74 -39.56
N THR A 57 16.69 -4.24 -39.65
CA THR A 57 16.97 -5.67 -39.86
C THR A 57 17.44 -6.40 -38.60
N TYR A 58 17.90 -5.66 -37.59
CA TYR A 58 18.38 -6.21 -36.33
C TYR A 58 17.42 -5.89 -35.18
N TYR A 59 16.53 -6.83 -34.87
CA TYR A 59 15.61 -6.77 -33.74
C TYR A 59 15.44 -8.18 -33.14
N PRO A 60 15.10 -8.30 -31.84
CA PRO A 60 14.89 -9.60 -31.22
C PRO A 60 13.72 -10.35 -31.88
N SER A 61 13.66 -11.67 -31.74
CA SER A 61 12.54 -12.46 -32.25
C SER A 61 11.19 -11.88 -31.80
N LYS A 62 10.20 -11.82 -32.71
CA LYS A 62 8.83 -11.38 -32.42
C LYS A 62 8.16 -12.16 -31.30
N TYR A 63 8.63 -13.37 -30.99
CA TYR A 63 8.20 -14.14 -29.83
C TYR A 63 8.29 -13.35 -28.52
N TRP A 64 9.30 -12.47 -28.38
CA TRP A 64 9.46 -11.63 -27.20
C TRP A 64 8.32 -10.61 -27.00
N ALA A 65 7.58 -10.26 -28.05
CA ALA A 65 6.39 -9.44 -27.94
C ALA A 65 5.28 -10.10 -27.10
N LEU A 66 5.24 -11.45 -27.09
CA LEU A 66 4.30 -12.23 -26.29
C LEU A 66 4.92 -12.70 -24.98
N ALA A 67 6.20 -13.08 -25.01
CA ALA A 67 6.89 -13.61 -23.84
C ALA A 67 7.02 -12.57 -22.71
N VAL A 68 7.34 -11.31 -23.02
CA VAL A 68 7.52 -10.29 -21.97
C VAL A 68 6.22 -10.05 -21.18
N PRO A 69 5.05 -9.79 -21.81
CA PRO A 69 3.81 -9.62 -21.07
C PRO A 69 3.39 -10.88 -20.30
N SER A 70 3.60 -12.08 -20.86
CA SER A 70 3.23 -13.32 -20.17
C SER A 70 4.10 -13.56 -18.94
N PHE A 71 5.41 -13.31 -19.02
CA PHE A 71 6.31 -13.37 -17.86
C PHE A 71 5.92 -12.36 -16.77
N VAL A 72 5.53 -11.14 -17.13
CA VAL A 72 5.07 -10.14 -16.15
C VAL A 72 3.83 -10.62 -15.40
N ILE A 73 2.83 -11.16 -16.12
CA ILE A 73 1.61 -11.69 -15.49
C ILE A 73 1.93 -12.84 -14.54
N VAL A 74 2.75 -13.81 -14.99
CA VAL A 74 3.16 -14.95 -14.16
C VAL A 74 3.96 -14.48 -12.95
N ALA A 75 4.87 -13.51 -13.11
CA ALA A 75 5.66 -12.97 -12.01
C ALA A 75 4.79 -12.27 -10.96
N VAL A 76 3.76 -11.52 -11.37
CA VAL A 76 2.80 -10.87 -10.45
C VAL A 76 1.95 -11.91 -9.73
N ALA A 77 1.46 -12.93 -10.43
CA ALA A 77 0.69 -14.01 -9.80
C ALA A 77 1.57 -14.77 -8.78
N LEU A 78 2.81 -15.06 -9.15
CA LEU A 78 3.77 -15.75 -8.29
C LEU A 78 4.15 -14.89 -7.07
N SER A 79 4.37 -13.59 -7.24
CA SER A 79 4.69 -12.70 -6.12
C SER A 79 3.54 -12.61 -5.12
N MET A 80 2.28 -12.58 -5.59
CA MET A 80 1.11 -12.63 -4.73
C MET A 80 1.01 -13.96 -3.97
N ALA A 81 1.25 -15.09 -4.64
CA ALA A 81 1.25 -16.41 -4.01
C ALA A 81 2.35 -16.53 -2.95
N ILE A 82 3.56 -16.07 -3.26
CA ILE A 82 4.67 -16.02 -2.29
C ILE A 82 4.32 -15.11 -1.12
N TYR A 83 3.78 -13.92 -1.38
CA TYR A 83 3.36 -12.99 -0.34
C TYR A 83 2.33 -13.63 0.60
N MET A 84 1.31 -14.29 0.06
CA MET A 84 0.31 -15.02 0.84
C MET A 84 0.95 -16.14 1.67
N GLY A 85 1.86 -16.92 1.08
CA GLY A 85 2.60 -17.97 1.79
C GLY A 85 3.46 -17.42 2.93
N LEU A 86 4.17 -16.32 2.70
CA LEU A 86 4.97 -15.65 3.72
C LEU A 86 4.10 -15.09 4.84
N ASN A 87 2.92 -14.53 4.53
CA ASN A 87 1.98 -14.09 5.55
C ASN A 87 1.53 -15.27 6.42
N PHE A 88 1.16 -16.42 5.84
CA PHE A 88 0.80 -17.60 6.62
C PHE A 88 1.91 -18.14 7.52
N VAL A 89 3.18 -17.97 7.13
CA VAL A 89 4.31 -18.35 7.98
C VAL A 89 4.53 -17.31 9.09
N ALA A 90 4.28 -16.04 8.81
CA ALA A 90 4.52 -14.93 9.74
C ALA A 90 3.36 -14.65 10.70
N THR A 91 2.14 -15.11 10.41
CA THR A 91 0.95 -14.94 11.27
C THR A 91 0.53 -16.25 11.94
N PRO A 92 -0.16 -16.18 13.09
CA PRO A 92 -0.83 -17.34 13.67
C PRO A 92 -1.76 -18.03 12.66
N PRO A 93 -2.07 -19.33 12.85
CA PRO A 93 -3.01 -20.03 12.00
C PRO A 93 -4.31 -19.23 11.85
N PRO A 94 -4.96 -19.22 10.67
CA PRO A 94 -6.15 -18.42 10.42
C PRO A 94 -7.35 -18.83 11.29
N THR A 95 -7.26 -19.96 11.99
CA THR A 95 -8.25 -20.45 12.97
C THR A 95 -7.96 -20.02 14.41
N SER A 96 -6.87 -19.28 14.65
CA SER A 96 -6.50 -18.83 15.99
C SER A 96 -7.29 -17.58 16.39
N PHE A 97 -7.87 -17.59 17.59
CA PHE A 97 -8.50 -16.41 18.19
C PHE A 97 -7.51 -15.26 18.42
N SER A 98 -6.20 -15.53 18.49
CA SER A 98 -5.15 -14.52 18.60
C SER A 98 -5.04 -13.61 17.36
N THR A 99 -5.71 -13.95 16.25
CA THR A 99 -5.83 -13.08 15.07
C THR A 99 -6.96 -12.05 15.24
N ILE A 100 -7.90 -12.29 16.16
CA ILE A 100 -9.05 -11.42 16.44
C ILE A 100 -8.79 -10.59 17.71
N ILE A 101 -8.13 -11.17 18.71
CA ILE A 101 -7.83 -10.56 20.01
C ILE A 101 -6.31 -10.49 20.18
N ASP A 102 -5.80 -9.28 20.41
CA ASP A 102 -4.38 -9.02 20.67
C ASP A 102 -4.13 -8.67 22.15
N GLU A 103 -2.87 -8.51 22.53
CA GLU A 103 -2.49 -8.18 23.92
C GLU A 103 -3.01 -6.80 24.38
N ASN A 104 -3.35 -5.92 23.44
CA ASN A 104 -3.91 -4.60 23.73
C ASN A 104 -5.45 -4.59 23.73
N SER A 105 -6.10 -5.71 23.43
CA SER A 105 -7.56 -5.82 23.44
C SER A 105 -8.10 -5.70 24.87
N ARG A 106 -9.07 -4.82 25.07
CA ARG A 106 -9.62 -4.47 26.39
C ARG A 106 -11.04 -4.99 26.51
N GLU A 107 -11.26 -6.03 27.32
CA GLU A 107 -12.62 -6.48 27.61
C GLU A 107 -13.36 -5.47 28.50
N ARG A 108 -14.68 -5.36 28.30
CA ARG A 108 -15.54 -4.54 29.15
C ARG A 108 -15.55 -5.11 30.56
N MET A 109 -15.17 -4.31 31.56
CA MET A 109 -15.33 -4.71 32.95
C MET A 109 -16.82 -4.76 33.31
N THR A 110 -17.27 -5.88 33.87
CA THR A 110 -18.59 -5.96 34.49
C THR A 110 -18.56 -5.21 35.81
N PHE A 111 -19.19 -4.02 35.86
CA PHE A 111 -19.24 -3.22 37.08
C PHE A 111 -20.05 -3.94 38.16
N SER A 112 -19.46 -4.05 39.36
CA SER A 112 -20.21 -4.33 40.58
C SER A 112 -20.89 -3.02 41.03
N PRO A 113 -22.14 -3.05 41.53
CA PRO A 113 -22.87 -1.84 41.92
C PRO A 113 -22.15 -0.97 42.97
N ALA A 114 -21.19 -1.53 43.71
CA ALA A 114 -20.36 -0.77 44.65
C ALA A 114 -19.26 0.09 43.98
N MET A 115 -18.95 -0.15 42.70
CA MET A 115 -17.85 0.50 41.97
C MET A 115 -18.35 1.62 41.04
N GLU A 116 -19.66 1.68 40.79
CA GLU A 116 -20.32 2.71 39.97
C GLU A 116 -20.34 4.09 40.64
N GLU A 117 -20.37 4.15 41.98
CA GLU A 117 -20.32 5.43 42.72
C GLU A 117 -18.94 6.10 42.67
N GLU A 118 -17.87 5.34 42.43
CA GLU A 118 -16.48 5.83 42.50
C GLU A 118 -15.89 6.20 41.12
N MET A 119 -16.44 5.66 40.03
CA MET A 119 -16.04 6.00 38.66
C MET A 119 -17.26 6.37 37.79
N PRO A 120 -17.58 7.67 37.64
CA PRO A 120 -18.74 8.14 36.86
C PRO A 120 -18.65 7.85 35.35
N ILE A 121 -17.46 7.53 34.85
CA ILE A 121 -17.19 7.27 33.43
C ILE A 121 -16.54 5.89 33.32
N GLU A 122 -17.13 5.02 32.52
CA GLU A 122 -16.58 3.70 32.25
C GLU A 122 -15.25 3.78 31.48
N PRO A 123 -14.23 2.96 31.83
CA PRO A 123 -13.00 2.88 31.06
C PRO A 123 -13.26 2.43 29.63
N ILE A 124 -12.45 2.91 28.69
CA ILE A 124 -12.51 2.45 27.30
C ILE A 124 -12.28 0.93 27.21
N SER A 125 -13.19 0.25 26.51
CA SER A 125 -13.14 -1.19 26.23
C SER A 125 -13.56 -1.45 24.79
N ASP A 126 -13.04 -2.51 24.21
CA ASP A 126 -13.41 -2.96 22.87
C ASP A 126 -14.76 -3.68 22.92
N ILE A 127 -15.53 -3.53 21.84
CA ILE A 127 -16.79 -4.24 21.64
C ILE A 127 -16.49 -5.42 20.71
N SER A 128 -16.87 -6.62 21.11
CA SER A 128 -16.58 -7.81 20.34
C SER A 128 -17.42 -7.88 19.05
N ILE A 129 -16.86 -8.50 18.01
CA ILE A 129 -17.51 -8.53 16.69
C ILE A 129 -18.84 -9.30 16.71
N ASP A 130 -18.96 -10.30 17.59
CA ASP A 130 -20.21 -11.03 17.82
C ASP A 130 -21.30 -10.11 18.38
N GLN A 131 -20.97 -9.24 19.35
CA GLN A 131 -21.93 -8.29 19.92
C GLN A 131 -22.42 -7.27 18.88
N ILE A 132 -21.52 -6.71 18.08
CA ILE A 132 -21.91 -5.78 17.01
C ILE A 132 -22.73 -6.50 15.94
N ASN A 133 -22.34 -7.72 15.57
CA ASN A 133 -23.04 -8.50 14.56
C ASN A 133 -24.46 -8.87 15.02
N ASP A 134 -24.65 -9.25 16.29
CA ASP A 134 -25.97 -9.51 16.86
C ASP A 134 -26.81 -8.22 16.94
N LEU A 135 -26.21 -7.11 17.36
CA LEU A 135 -26.89 -5.80 17.41
C LEU A 135 -27.33 -5.31 16.02
N MET A 136 -26.48 -5.46 14.99
CA MET A 136 -26.74 -4.97 13.64
C MET A 136 -27.58 -5.92 12.79
N PHE A 137 -27.39 -7.23 12.95
CA PHE A 137 -27.93 -8.26 12.05
C PHE A 137 -28.65 -9.40 12.77
N GLY A 138 -28.53 -9.51 14.09
CA GLY A 138 -29.18 -10.54 14.93
C GLY A 138 -30.67 -10.33 15.14
N GLY A 139 -31.25 -9.26 14.56
CA GLY A 139 -32.68 -8.98 14.58
C GLY A 139 -33.54 -10.04 13.88
N ARG A 140 -33.86 -11.10 14.62
CA ARG A 140 -35.12 -11.84 14.56
C ARG A 140 -35.73 -11.91 15.95
#